data_AF-A0A9P5S086-F1
#
_entry.id   AF-A0A9P5S086-F1
#
_cell.length_a   1.000
_cell.length_b   1.000
_cell.length_c   1.000
_cell.angle_alpha   90.00
_cell.angle_beta   90.00
_cell.angle_gamma   90.00
#
_symmetry.space_group_name_H-M   'P 1'
#
loop_
_entity.id
_entity.type
_entity.pdbx_description
1 polymer ?
#
loop_
_entity_poly.entity_id
_entity_poly.type
_entity_poly.pdbx_seq_one_letter_code
_entity_poly.pdbx_strand_id
1 'polypeptide(L)'
;MSSLAQQLKKIGTADVTKGYEKATKHRASFLFDSRQAADYDIDTIYSIGVNGITELKQLDSKFAAFEKTLFAESMKGVDRVLQTKEDNAKLDESITLFLRQMSPYFMLKPAGKALEWLIRRFRINEYNVDAVMHAILPYHETALFVTMVSILQIEETSRWAFLRPVRKSKQPLDRTLLIQSMLKDRSLVEFICETVLQAVTRRTSFKTLMSFYAAVMLQYIATLPAITDEVLTAIFPYILDGLKAKNSPEYQIASYMIVSQISERATLTMEVLSSLFTTMTTSYSNAFQMLLCLVHICQTQETFEEFPERAFKTLARIDGISTVLLTLLQKYSAQRFLYPFLIALAKHSGEHENYSFVLNTILKEEHLPSSIVHGVCSTVLDLYLAERAQDETAEMNYKTLSVLTVLHENYSQDLDAALQQKLSDSKDEEHSKTHSHLYSFIAKAFNGTRHQPLKESNTTLFLSVNHPEASIRLIAVKKLGEILKENTSELANPNNKDTFVRDALLARIQDDDERIVLQV
;
A
#
# COMPACT_ATOMS: atom_id res chain seq x y z
N MET A 1 -11.38 48.45 -22.87
CA MET A 1 -10.87 47.97 -24.18
C MET A 1 -12.06 47.78 -25.11
N SER A 2 -12.02 48.27 -26.35
CA SER A 2 -13.19 48.20 -27.25
C SER A 2 -13.43 46.76 -27.73
N SER A 3 -14.70 46.40 -27.98
CA SER A 3 -15.11 45.09 -28.53
C SER A 3 -14.33 44.74 -29.80
N LEU A 4 -14.02 45.73 -30.63
CA LEU A 4 -13.22 45.58 -31.84
C LEU A 4 -11.78 45.16 -31.52
N ALA A 5 -11.17 45.67 -30.45
CA ALA A 5 -9.84 45.26 -30.02
C ALA A 5 -9.81 43.82 -29.51
N GLN A 6 -10.87 43.35 -28.83
CA GLN A 6 -11.00 41.94 -28.45
C GLN A 6 -11.26 41.02 -29.65
N GLN A 7 -12.06 41.46 -30.62
CA GLN A 7 -12.30 40.73 -31.87
C GLN A 7 -11.05 40.67 -32.75
N LEU A 8 -10.31 41.77 -32.91
CA LEU A 8 -9.02 41.81 -33.61
C LEU A 8 -7.96 40.97 -32.90
N LYS A 9 -7.97 40.90 -31.57
CA LYS A 9 -7.07 40.03 -30.81
C LYS A 9 -7.41 38.55 -31.02
N LYS A 10 -8.70 38.17 -31.10
CA LYS A 10 -9.16 36.81 -31.43
C LYS A 10 -8.86 36.41 -32.89
N ILE A 11 -9.05 37.33 -33.84
CA ILE A 11 -8.85 37.08 -35.28
C ILE A 11 -7.34 37.12 -35.62
N GLY A 12 -6.59 38.04 -35.02
CA GLY A 12 -5.15 38.19 -35.21
C GLY A 12 -4.29 37.08 -34.59
N THR A 13 -4.84 36.27 -33.68
CA THR A 13 -4.17 35.08 -33.12
C THR A 13 -4.40 33.80 -33.94
N ALA A 14 -5.44 33.77 -34.78
CA ALA A 14 -5.82 32.55 -35.49
C ALA A 14 -4.95 32.32 -36.73
N ASP A 15 -4.87 33.27 -37.68
CA ASP A 15 -4.38 32.90 -39.03
C ASP A 15 -3.37 33.86 -39.72
N VAL A 16 -3.21 35.13 -39.35
CA VAL A 16 -2.44 36.09 -40.20
C VAL A 16 -0.96 36.25 -39.81
N THR A 17 -0.57 35.94 -38.57
CA THR A 17 0.83 36.09 -38.08
C THR A 17 1.65 34.80 -38.09
N LYS A 18 1.05 33.65 -38.41
CA LYS A 18 1.73 32.34 -38.31
C LYS A 18 2.47 31.91 -39.59
N GLY A 19 2.19 32.54 -40.74
CA GLY A 19 2.72 32.14 -42.07
C GLY A 19 3.72 33.11 -42.72
N TYR A 20 4.09 34.22 -42.08
CA TYR A 20 5.13 35.12 -42.59
C TYR A 20 6.22 35.29 -41.53
N GLU A 21 7.22 34.40 -41.55
CA GLU A 21 8.52 34.65 -40.91
C GLU A 21 9.25 35.77 -41.66
N LYS A 22 8.81 37.02 -41.47
CA LYS A 22 9.71 38.16 -41.68
C LYS A 22 10.77 38.08 -40.59
N ALA A 23 11.99 37.68 -40.98
CA ALA A 23 13.27 37.88 -40.28
C ALA A 23 13.14 38.59 -38.92
N THR A 24 12.64 37.88 -37.92
CA THR A 24 12.64 38.40 -36.56
C THR A 24 14.07 38.27 -36.08
N LYS A 25 14.65 39.33 -35.53
CA LYS A 25 16.00 39.34 -34.93
C LYS A 25 16.17 38.35 -33.75
N HIS A 26 15.14 37.56 -33.48
CA HIS A 26 14.99 36.67 -32.36
C HIS A 26 14.26 35.40 -32.81
N ARG A 27 14.93 34.25 -32.70
CA ARG A 27 14.32 32.92 -32.82
C ARG A 27 14.37 32.19 -31.47
N ALA A 28 13.38 31.35 -31.21
CA ALA A 28 13.39 30.45 -30.06
C ALA A 28 14.44 29.36 -30.29
N SER A 29 15.29 29.13 -29.29
CA SER A 29 16.35 28.15 -29.33
C SER A 29 16.62 27.65 -27.92
N PHE A 30 16.88 26.36 -27.81
CA PHE A 30 17.28 25.70 -26.57
C PHE A 30 18.80 25.73 -26.38
N LEU A 31 19.56 25.66 -27.49
CA LEU A 31 21.03 25.60 -27.45
C LEU A 31 21.71 26.96 -27.58
N PHE A 32 21.10 27.92 -28.27
CA PHE A 32 21.75 29.16 -28.65
C PHE A 32 21.03 30.39 -28.12
N ASP A 33 21.78 31.47 -27.94
CA ASP A 33 21.16 32.76 -27.69
C ASP A 33 20.29 33.17 -28.87
N SER A 34 19.17 33.84 -28.59
CA SER A 34 18.15 34.15 -29.60
C SER A 34 18.66 34.93 -30.82
N ARG A 35 19.76 35.68 -30.66
CA ARG A 35 20.46 36.37 -31.76
C ARG A 35 21.27 35.39 -32.62
N GLN A 36 22.13 34.59 -31.99
CA GLN A 36 22.94 33.57 -32.69
C GLN A 36 22.04 32.54 -33.38
N ALA A 37 20.93 32.16 -32.74
CA ALA A 37 19.94 31.26 -33.29
C ALA A 37 19.32 31.78 -34.61
N ALA A 38 19.21 33.10 -34.78
CA ALA A 38 18.64 33.70 -35.98
C ALA A 38 19.56 33.53 -37.21
N ASP A 39 20.87 33.43 -36.99
CA ASP A 39 21.89 33.31 -38.03
C ASP A 39 22.01 31.88 -38.58
N TYR A 40 21.61 30.87 -37.81
CA TYR A 40 21.64 29.47 -38.25
C TYR A 40 20.48 29.12 -39.19
N ASP A 41 20.83 28.60 -40.36
CA ASP A 41 19.89 28.06 -41.35
C ASP A 41 19.37 26.67 -40.98
N ILE A 42 18.38 26.19 -41.73
CA ILE A 42 17.70 24.94 -41.41
C ILE A 42 18.62 23.71 -41.60
N ASP A 43 19.53 23.74 -42.57
CA ASP A 43 20.47 22.64 -42.82
C ASP A 43 21.52 22.50 -41.71
N THR A 44 21.99 23.63 -41.14
CA THR A 44 22.86 23.60 -39.96
C THR A 44 22.12 23.01 -38.75
N ILE A 45 20.89 23.46 -38.48
CA ILE A 45 20.09 22.94 -37.36
C ILE A 45 19.73 21.47 -37.56
N TYR A 46 19.42 21.05 -38.78
CA TYR A 46 19.21 19.64 -39.12
C TYR A 46 20.46 18.80 -38.85
N SER A 47 21.63 19.27 -39.27
CA SER A 47 22.91 18.56 -39.03
C SER A 47 23.19 18.39 -37.52
N ILE A 48 22.89 19.41 -36.71
CA ILE A 48 22.96 19.34 -35.25
C ILE A 48 21.97 18.27 -34.72
N GLY A 49 20.72 18.30 -35.19
CA GLY A 49 19.69 17.32 -34.83
C GLY A 49 20.06 15.88 -35.16
N VAL A 50 20.57 15.64 -36.37
CA VAL A 50 21.03 14.31 -36.84
C VAL A 50 22.19 13.80 -35.98
N ASN A 51 23.14 14.67 -35.62
CA ASN A 51 24.20 14.30 -34.70
C ASN A 51 23.64 13.97 -33.31
N GLY A 52 22.67 14.74 -32.82
CA GLY A 52 21.96 14.48 -31.56
C GLY A 52 21.27 13.12 -31.52
N ILE A 53 20.45 12.79 -32.52
CA ILE A 53 19.74 11.49 -32.58
C ILE A 53 20.72 10.31 -32.75
N THR A 54 21.81 10.50 -33.50
CA THR A 54 22.85 9.48 -33.67
C THR A 54 23.52 9.15 -32.33
N GLU A 55 23.87 10.17 -31.54
CA GLU A 55 24.42 10.00 -30.19
C GLU A 55 23.39 9.39 -29.22
N LEU A 56 22.12 9.83 -29.26
CA LEU A 56 21.06 9.22 -28.46
C LEU A 56 20.85 7.74 -28.79
N LYS A 57 20.92 7.35 -30.07
CA LYS A 57 20.81 5.96 -30.51
C LYS A 57 21.92 5.07 -29.97
N GLN A 58 23.12 5.63 -29.75
CA GLN A 58 24.22 4.90 -29.11
C GLN A 58 23.91 4.62 -27.62
N LEU A 59 23.10 5.47 -26.97
CA LEU A 59 22.67 5.29 -25.58
C LEU A 59 21.45 4.38 -25.45
N ASP A 60 20.49 4.48 -26.37
CA ASP A 60 19.30 3.63 -26.44
C ASP A 60 18.89 3.36 -27.90
N SER A 61 18.94 2.10 -28.30
CA SER A 61 18.63 1.68 -29.67
C SER A 61 17.19 2.00 -30.09
N LYS A 62 16.26 2.22 -29.14
CA LYS A 62 14.88 2.64 -29.42
C LYS A 62 14.81 3.96 -30.18
N PHE A 63 15.84 4.80 -30.12
CA PHE A 63 15.89 6.04 -30.89
C PHE A 63 16.00 5.84 -32.40
N ALA A 64 16.41 4.65 -32.86
CA ALA A 64 16.56 4.35 -34.30
C ALA A 64 15.25 4.53 -35.08
N ALA A 65 14.09 4.31 -34.46
CA ALA A 65 12.79 4.51 -35.09
C ALA A 65 12.52 5.97 -35.50
N PHE A 66 13.16 6.93 -34.82
CA PHE A 66 12.96 8.36 -35.08
C PHE A 66 13.87 8.91 -36.19
N GLU A 67 14.97 8.21 -36.53
CA GLU A 67 15.89 8.61 -37.61
C GLU A 67 15.19 8.68 -38.96
N LYS A 68 14.29 7.73 -39.23
CA LYS A 68 13.53 7.65 -40.48
C LYS A 68 12.22 8.43 -40.47
N THR A 69 11.86 9.02 -39.33
CA THR A 69 10.63 9.80 -39.16
C THR A 69 10.99 11.25 -38.87
N LEU A 70 11.05 11.66 -37.60
CA LEU A 70 11.29 13.06 -37.21
C LEU A 70 12.63 13.63 -37.70
N PHE A 71 13.64 12.79 -37.89
CA PHE A 71 14.99 13.19 -38.30
C PHE A 71 15.34 12.77 -39.74
N ALA A 72 14.34 12.43 -40.55
CA ALA A 72 14.56 12.16 -41.97
C ALA A 72 14.82 13.45 -42.75
N GLU A 73 15.61 13.36 -43.82
CA GLU A 73 15.98 14.53 -44.62
C GLU A 73 14.76 15.20 -45.29
N SER A 74 13.74 14.41 -45.63
CA SER A 74 12.47 14.88 -46.15
C SER A 74 11.74 15.82 -45.19
N MET A 75 11.98 15.71 -43.88
CA MET A 75 11.34 16.57 -42.88
C MET A 75 11.84 18.01 -42.90
N LYS A 76 12.98 18.30 -43.56
CA LYS A 76 13.48 19.69 -43.73
C LYS A 76 12.46 20.59 -44.42
N GLY A 77 11.70 20.06 -45.38
CA GLY A 77 10.70 20.79 -46.14
C GLY A 77 9.30 20.83 -45.51
N VAL A 78 9.07 20.12 -44.39
CA VAL A 78 7.73 19.98 -43.80
C VAL A 78 7.34 21.22 -43.01
N ASP A 79 6.42 22.02 -43.55
CA ASP A 79 5.78 23.12 -42.81
C ASP A 79 4.46 22.66 -42.20
N ARG A 80 4.44 22.59 -40.87
CA ARG A 80 3.31 22.17 -40.04
C ARG A 80 2.05 23.00 -40.29
N VAL A 81 2.19 24.28 -40.64
CA VAL A 81 1.06 25.17 -40.92
C VAL A 81 0.36 24.81 -42.22
N LEU A 82 1.09 24.22 -43.16
CA LEU A 82 0.59 23.82 -44.48
C LEU A 82 0.09 22.37 -44.52
N GLN A 83 0.20 21.63 -43.42
CA GLN A 83 -0.24 20.24 -43.34
C GLN A 83 -1.71 20.09 -42.98
N THR A 84 -2.28 18.93 -43.33
CA THR A 84 -3.63 18.54 -42.91
C THR A 84 -3.68 18.35 -41.39
N LYS A 85 -4.89 18.38 -40.82
CA LYS A 85 -5.07 18.14 -39.37
C LYS A 85 -4.64 16.74 -38.99
N GLU A 86 -4.92 15.77 -39.86
CA GLU A 86 -4.61 14.36 -39.69
C GLU A 86 -3.10 14.11 -39.72
N ASP A 87 -2.37 14.76 -40.62
CA ASP A 87 -0.90 14.64 -40.68
C ASP A 87 -0.24 15.32 -39.48
N ASN A 88 -0.75 16.47 -39.07
CA ASN A 88 -0.29 17.14 -37.85
C ASN A 88 -0.53 16.29 -36.60
N ALA A 89 -1.65 15.56 -36.51
CA ALA A 89 -1.91 14.65 -35.39
C ALA A 89 -0.92 13.47 -35.36
N LYS A 90 -0.54 12.91 -36.52
CA LYS A 90 0.50 11.86 -36.60
C LYS A 90 1.87 12.40 -36.22
N LEU A 91 2.19 13.62 -36.65
CA LEU A 91 3.42 14.31 -36.26
C LEU A 91 3.46 14.52 -34.74
N ASP A 92 2.35 14.95 -34.13
CA ASP A 92 2.22 15.13 -32.68
C ASP A 92 2.42 13.84 -31.90
N GLU A 93 1.85 12.74 -32.39
CA GLU A 93 2.06 11.44 -31.78
C GLU A 93 3.54 11.04 -31.85
N SER A 94 4.18 11.18 -33.01
CA SER A 94 5.60 10.87 -33.19
C SER A 94 6.50 11.72 -32.28
N ILE A 95 6.23 13.02 -32.18
CA ILE A 95 6.93 13.96 -31.27
C ILE A 95 6.72 13.54 -29.82
N THR A 96 5.49 13.21 -29.43
CA THR A 96 5.17 12.80 -28.06
C THR A 96 5.92 11.53 -27.67
N LEU A 97 5.99 10.54 -28.57
CA LEU A 97 6.75 9.31 -28.35
C LEU A 97 8.25 9.60 -28.22
N PHE A 98 8.80 10.47 -29.08
CA PHE A 98 10.20 10.87 -28.99
C PHE A 98 10.52 11.56 -27.67
N LEU A 99 9.71 12.56 -27.27
CA LEU A 99 9.93 13.33 -26.04
C LEU A 99 9.89 12.45 -24.79
N ARG A 100 8.95 11.49 -24.73
CA ARG A 100 8.88 10.52 -23.63
C ARG A 100 10.11 9.61 -23.58
N GLN A 101 10.57 9.11 -24.73
CA GLN A 101 11.78 8.29 -24.83
C GLN A 101 13.05 9.09 -24.51
N MET A 102 13.07 10.40 -24.81
CA MET A 102 14.17 11.32 -24.55
C MET A 102 14.24 11.78 -23.09
N SER A 103 13.12 11.83 -22.37
CA SER A 103 13.04 12.33 -20.99
C SER A 103 14.17 11.85 -20.06
N PRO A 104 14.54 10.54 -19.98
CA PRO A 104 15.65 10.08 -19.13
C PRO A 104 17.00 10.72 -19.46
N TYR A 105 17.19 11.18 -20.70
CA TYR A 105 18.41 11.74 -21.25
C TYR A 105 18.38 13.27 -21.35
N PHE A 106 17.32 13.94 -20.87
CA PHE A 106 17.11 15.38 -21.02
C PHE A 106 18.31 16.24 -20.60
N MET A 107 19.04 15.80 -19.57
CA MET A 107 20.21 16.51 -19.05
C MET A 107 21.49 16.34 -19.90
N LEU A 108 21.46 15.51 -20.95
CA LEU A 108 22.61 15.25 -21.80
C LEU A 108 22.62 16.18 -23.02
N LYS A 109 23.83 16.60 -23.45
CA LYS A 109 24.03 17.37 -24.68
C LYS A 109 23.32 16.82 -25.93
N PRO A 110 23.37 15.50 -26.23
CA PRO A 110 22.67 14.95 -27.40
C PRO A 110 21.15 15.15 -27.37
N ALA A 111 20.52 15.14 -26.20
CA ALA A 111 19.10 15.46 -26.07
C ALA A 111 18.81 16.92 -26.44
N GLY A 112 19.66 17.86 -25.99
CA GLY A 112 19.56 19.27 -26.37
C GLY A 112 19.69 19.51 -27.88
N LYS A 113 20.62 18.81 -28.55
CA LYS A 113 20.77 18.84 -30.02
C LYS A 113 19.50 18.37 -30.74
N ALA A 114 18.93 17.26 -30.29
CA ALA A 114 17.70 16.73 -30.85
C ALA A 114 16.50 17.67 -30.61
N LEU A 115 16.37 18.23 -29.40
CA LEU A 115 15.34 19.21 -29.06
C LEU A 115 15.43 20.47 -29.92
N GLU A 116 16.63 20.98 -30.17
CA GLU A 116 16.83 22.17 -31.02
C GLU A 116 16.21 21.96 -32.41
N TRP A 117 16.43 20.80 -33.02
CA TRP A 117 15.81 20.44 -34.29
C TRP A 117 14.28 20.46 -34.21
N LEU A 118 13.69 19.80 -33.19
CA LEU A 118 12.24 19.74 -33.06
C LEU A 118 11.60 21.12 -32.80
N ILE A 119 12.27 21.97 -32.02
CA ILE A 119 11.83 23.35 -31.76
C ILE A 119 11.86 24.15 -33.06
N ARG A 120 12.96 24.08 -33.80
CA ARG A 120 13.19 24.89 -35.00
C ARG A 120 12.39 24.43 -36.22
N ARG A 121 12.14 23.13 -36.37
CA ARG A 121 11.41 22.57 -37.51
C ARG A 121 9.92 22.40 -37.25
N PHE A 122 9.55 21.89 -36.07
CA PHE A 122 8.17 21.51 -35.76
C PHE A 122 7.48 22.42 -34.74
N ARG A 123 8.21 23.41 -34.18
CA ARG A 123 7.68 24.39 -33.21
C ARG A 123 7.02 23.72 -32.01
N ILE A 124 7.68 22.70 -31.46
CA ILE A 124 7.15 21.93 -30.31
C ILE A 124 6.94 22.79 -29.05
N ASN A 125 7.65 23.91 -28.94
CA ASN A 125 7.49 24.89 -27.89
C ASN A 125 6.17 25.68 -27.99
N GLU A 126 5.44 25.53 -29.09
CA GLU A 126 4.16 26.18 -29.35
C GLU A 126 3.02 25.15 -29.47
N TYR A 127 3.23 24.11 -30.26
CA TYR A 127 2.18 23.14 -30.60
C TYR A 127 2.16 21.91 -29.67
N ASN A 128 3.22 21.65 -28.91
CA ASN A 128 3.39 20.43 -28.12
C ASN A 128 3.79 20.73 -26.67
N VAL A 129 3.30 21.82 -26.09
CA VAL A 129 3.68 22.28 -24.74
C VAL A 129 3.49 21.17 -23.70
N ASP A 130 2.34 20.49 -23.69
CA ASP A 130 2.07 19.40 -22.74
C ASP A 130 3.03 18.20 -22.94
N ALA A 131 3.33 17.82 -24.18
CA ALA A 131 4.27 16.74 -24.46
C ALA A 131 5.70 17.08 -24.02
N VAL A 132 6.11 18.36 -24.17
CA VAL A 132 7.38 18.84 -23.62
C VAL A 132 7.35 18.78 -22.10
N MET A 133 6.28 19.24 -21.46
CA MET A 133 6.16 19.25 -20.00
C MET A 133 6.19 17.83 -19.41
N HIS A 134 5.61 16.84 -20.08
CA HIS A 134 5.71 15.43 -19.66
C HIS A 134 7.17 14.96 -19.60
N ALA A 135 8.01 15.43 -20.53
CA ALA A 135 9.40 15.03 -20.61
C ALA A 135 10.32 15.76 -19.63
N ILE A 136 10.04 17.04 -19.32
CA ILE A 136 10.99 17.89 -18.60
C ILE A 136 10.60 18.18 -17.14
N LEU A 137 9.33 17.99 -16.76
CA LEU A 137 8.86 18.37 -15.41
C LEU A 137 9.61 17.68 -14.26
N PRO A 138 10.08 16.41 -14.37
CA PRO A 138 10.92 15.81 -13.34
C PRO A 138 12.21 16.59 -13.04
N TYR A 139 12.64 17.47 -13.94
CA TYR A 139 13.85 18.28 -13.85
C TYR A 139 13.56 19.75 -13.48
N HIS A 140 12.41 20.05 -12.88
CA HIS A 140 11.94 21.41 -12.56
C HIS A 140 12.92 22.31 -11.79
N GLU A 141 13.81 21.72 -10.98
CA GLU A 141 14.84 22.42 -10.20
C GLU A 141 16.16 22.66 -10.98
N THR A 142 16.20 22.36 -12.28
CA THR A 142 17.42 22.49 -13.10
C THR A 142 17.43 23.72 -14.00
N ALA A 143 18.63 24.19 -14.35
CA ALA A 143 18.80 25.27 -15.32
C ALA A 143 18.26 24.92 -16.72
N LEU A 144 18.39 23.66 -17.17
CA LEU A 144 17.89 23.23 -18.48
C LEU A 144 16.36 23.28 -18.55
N PHE A 145 15.67 22.95 -17.46
CA PHE A 145 14.23 23.15 -17.37
C PHE A 145 13.86 24.63 -17.54
N VAL A 146 14.56 25.54 -16.85
CA VAL A 146 14.35 26.99 -16.99
C VAL A 146 14.56 27.44 -18.44
N THR A 147 15.63 26.99 -19.09
CA THR A 147 15.89 27.28 -20.51
C THR A 147 14.73 26.86 -21.38
N MET A 148 14.26 25.61 -21.26
CA MET A 148 13.15 25.10 -22.05
C MET A 148 11.85 25.87 -21.78
N VAL A 149 11.49 26.08 -20.50
CA VAL A 149 10.29 26.83 -20.11
C VAL A 149 10.32 28.27 -20.64
N SER A 150 11.50 28.90 -20.70
CA SER A 150 11.64 30.29 -21.15
C SER A 150 11.25 30.52 -22.63
N ILE A 151 11.28 29.46 -23.44
CA ILE A 151 10.94 29.47 -24.87
C ILE A 151 9.55 28.90 -25.17
N LEU A 152 8.85 28.33 -24.19
CA LEU A 152 7.48 27.83 -24.34
C LEU A 152 6.49 28.99 -24.54
N GLN A 153 5.55 28.81 -25.47
CA GLN A 153 4.41 29.71 -25.63
C GLN A 153 3.27 29.28 -24.70
N ILE A 154 3.29 29.80 -23.47
CA ILE A 154 2.31 29.49 -22.44
C ILE A 154 1.16 30.50 -22.50
N GLU A 155 -0.05 30.04 -22.85
CA GLU A 155 -1.27 30.85 -22.85
C GLU A 155 -1.72 31.25 -21.43
N GLU A 156 -2.54 32.30 -21.29
CA GLU A 156 -3.03 32.78 -19.99
C GLU A 156 -3.95 31.77 -19.30
N THR A 157 -4.72 31.05 -20.09
CA THR A 157 -5.67 30.02 -19.67
C THR A 157 -5.04 28.64 -19.54
N SER A 158 -3.74 28.50 -19.82
CA SER A 158 -3.05 27.22 -19.72
C SER A 158 -2.80 26.84 -18.26
N ARG A 159 -2.86 25.54 -17.94
CA ARG A 159 -2.43 24.98 -16.64
C ARG A 159 -0.99 25.36 -16.28
N TRP A 160 -0.17 25.72 -17.26
CA TRP A 160 1.22 26.15 -17.09
C TRP A 160 1.39 27.65 -16.83
N ALA A 161 0.30 28.42 -16.72
CA ALA A 161 0.37 29.87 -16.53
C ALA A 161 1.21 30.29 -15.31
N PHE A 162 1.27 29.44 -14.26
CA PHE A 162 2.09 29.66 -13.08
C PHE A 162 3.61 29.63 -13.35
N LEU A 163 4.06 29.12 -14.50
CA LEU A 163 5.47 29.10 -14.92
C LEU A 163 5.92 30.41 -15.60
N ARG A 164 5.00 31.32 -15.92
CA ARG A 164 5.34 32.61 -16.55
C ARG A 164 6.36 33.45 -15.75
N PRO A 165 6.34 33.48 -14.40
CA PRO A 165 7.38 34.15 -13.61
C PRO A 165 8.77 33.52 -13.77
N VAL A 166 8.88 32.20 -13.98
CA VAL A 166 10.16 31.49 -14.19
C VAL A 166 10.90 32.06 -15.41
N ARG A 167 10.16 32.40 -16.47
CA ARG A 167 10.71 33.06 -17.67
C ARG A 167 11.36 34.41 -17.35
N LYS A 168 10.85 35.15 -16.36
CA LYS A 168 11.36 36.47 -15.97
C LYS A 168 12.51 36.36 -14.98
N SER A 169 12.37 35.51 -13.96
CA SER A 169 13.38 35.36 -12.91
C SER A 169 14.61 34.59 -13.36
N LYS A 170 14.46 33.70 -14.36
CA LYS A 170 15.47 32.72 -14.79
C LYS A 170 15.99 31.84 -13.63
N GLN A 171 15.18 31.67 -12.60
CA GLN A 171 15.48 30.81 -11.46
C GLN A 171 14.75 29.47 -11.62
N PRO A 172 15.33 28.35 -11.15
CA PRO A 172 14.63 27.07 -11.12
C PRO A 172 13.29 27.12 -10.38
N LEU A 173 12.37 26.23 -10.74
CA LEU A 173 11.08 26.13 -10.08
C LEU A 173 11.25 25.39 -8.76
N ASP A 174 11.03 26.09 -7.64
CA ASP A 174 10.98 25.46 -6.33
C ASP A 174 9.79 24.50 -6.22
N ARG A 175 10.01 23.31 -5.65
CA ARG A 175 8.96 22.30 -5.48
C ARG A 175 7.75 22.84 -4.72
N THR A 176 7.93 23.72 -3.75
CA THR A 176 6.83 24.35 -2.98
C THR A 176 5.90 25.15 -3.89
N LEU A 177 6.43 25.85 -4.89
CA LEU A 177 5.63 26.60 -5.86
C LEU A 177 4.84 25.67 -6.79
N LEU A 178 5.41 24.52 -7.17
CA LEU A 178 4.70 23.48 -7.91
C LEU A 178 3.53 22.95 -7.08
N ILE A 179 3.76 22.60 -5.81
CA ILE A 179 2.71 22.13 -4.89
C ILE A 179 1.61 23.18 -4.72
N GLN A 180 1.96 24.46 -4.49
CA GLN A 180 0.99 25.54 -4.39
C GLN A 180 0.12 25.70 -5.65
N SER A 181 0.68 25.40 -6.82
CA SER A 181 -0.06 25.42 -8.08
C SER A 181 -0.98 24.20 -8.20
N MET A 182 -0.51 23.01 -7.82
CA MET A 182 -1.33 21.79 -7.75
C MET A 182 -2.51 21.90 -6.79
N LEU A 183 -2.37 22.63 -5.68
CA LEU A 183 -3.46 22.90 -4.73
C LEU A 183 -4.58 23.76 -5.35
N LYS A 184 -4.26 24.57 -6.37
CA LYS A 184 -5.22 25.46 -7.05
C LYS A 184 -5.81 24.84 -8.31
N ASP A 185 -5.05 23.98 -8.98
CA ASP A 185 -5.43 23.38 -10.25
C ASP A 185 -5.20 21.86 -10.23
N ARG A 186 -6.31 21.12 -10.10
CA ARG A 186 -6.34 19.65 -10.11
C ARG A 186 -5.75 19.06 -11.38
N SER A 187 -5.82 19.75 -12.51
CA SER A 187 -5.31 19.24 -13.79
C SER A 187 -3.79 19.00 -13.78
N LEU A 188 -3.05 19.67 -12.88
CA LEU A 188 -1.62 19.43 -12.68
C LEU A 188 -1.34 18.12 -11.95
N VAL A 189 -2.21 17.74 -11.01
CA VAL A 189 -2.11 16.46 -10.29
C VAL A 189 -2.34 15.31 -11.27
N GLU A 190 -3.42 15.40 -12.05
CA GLU A 190 -3.77 14.41 -13.08
C GLU A 190 -2.66 14.29 -14.13
N PHE A 191 -2.08 15.43 -14.56
CA PHE A 191 -0.96 15.44 -15.49
C PHE A 191 0.26 14.66 -14.96
N ILE A 192 0.63 14.87 -13.69
CA ILE A 192 1.77 14.17 -13.07
C ILE A 192 1.48 12.66 -12.98
N CYS A 193 0.30 12.29 -12.51
CA CYS A 193 -0.11 10.89 -12.43
C CYS A 193 -0.14 10.20 -13.81
N GLU A 194 -0.70 10.88 -14.82
CA GLU A 194 -0.73 10.38 -16.20
C GLU A 194 0.67 10.23 -16.79
N THR A 195 1.57 11.16 -16.51
CA THR A 195 2.99 11.09 -16.95
C THR A 195 3.64 9.79 -16.50
N VAL A 196 3.44 9.43 -15.23
CA VAL A 196 4.04 8.24 -14.63
C VAL A 196 3.39 6.97 -15.16
N LEU A 197 2.05 6.94 -15.21
CA LEU A 197 1.31 5.81 -15.75
C LEU A 197 1.76 5.49 -17.18
N GLN A 198 1.81 6.50 -18.05
CA GLN A 198 2.22 6.33 -19.44
C GLN A 198 3.68 5.87 -19.56
N ALA A 199 4.58 6.40 -18.72
CA ALA A 199 5.98 5.98 -18.72
C ALA A 199 6.14 4.50 -18.30
N VAL A 200 5.35 4.04 -17.32
CA VAL A 200 5.33 2.64 -16.88
C VAL A 200 4.74 1.74 -17.97
N THR A 201 3.57 2.07 -18.51
CA THR A 201 2.91 1.29 -19.57
C THR A 201 3.81 1.13 -20.79
N ARG A 202 4.58 2.16 -21.15
CA ARG A 202 5.48 2.16 -22.31
C ARG A 202 6.89 1.67 -22.01
N ARG A 203 7.19 1.30 -20.76
CA ARG A 203 8.52 0.87 -20.31
C ARG A 203 9.60 1.92 -20.62
N THR A 204 9.27 3.18 -20.36
CA THR A 204 10.15 4.36 -20.45
C THR A 204 10.28 5.06 -19.09
N SER A 205 9.81 4.44 -18.01
CA SER A 205 10.00 4.93 -16.64
C SER A 205 11.48 4.91 -16.25
N PHE A 206 11.89 5.87 -15.43
CA PHE A 206 13.27 6.03 -14.96
C PHE A 206 13.28 6.55 -13.52
N LYS A 207 14.41 6.40 -12.83
CA LYS A 207 14.55 6.69 -11.40
C LYS A 207 14.14 8.11 -11.04
N THR A 208 14.61 9.12 -11.79
CA THR A 208 14.31 10.53 -11.51
C THR A 208 12.81 10.84 -11.60
N LEU A 209 12.10 10.26 -12.57
CA LEU A 209 10.63 10.39 -12.68
C LEU A 209 9.91 9.78 -11.47
N MET A 210 10.34 8.59 -11.02
CA MET A 210 9.74 7.92 -9.86
C MET A 210 10.00 8.68 -8.55
N SER A 211 11.22 9.18 -8.36
CA SER A 211 11.56 10.02 -7.22
C SER A 211 10.79 11.34 -7.23
N PHE A 212 10.65 11.97 -8.40
CA PHE A 212 9.81 13.16 -8.57
C PHE A 212 8.36 12.87 -8.20
N TYR A 213 7.78 11.80 -8.74
CA TYR A 213 6.40 11.39 -8.46
C TYR A 213 6.15 11.19 -6.97
N ALA A 214 6.98 10.35 -6.32
CA ALA A 214 6.84 10.07 -4.90
C ALA A 214 6.95 11.36 -4.07
N ALA A 215 8.00 12.16 -4.28
CA ALA A 215 8.22 13.37 -3.49
C ALA A 215 7.11 14.41 -3.67
N VAL A 216 6.67 14.65 -4.91
CA VAL A 216 5.64 15.64 -5.21
C VAL A 216 4.27 15.19 -4.69
N MET A 217 3.88 13.93 -4.91
CA MET A 217 2.59 13.44 -4.43
C MET A 217 2.52 13.37 -2.92
N LEU A 218 3.60 12.92 -2.24
CA LEU A 218 3.66 12.92 -0.78
C LEU A 218 3.53 14.34 -0.21
N GLN A 219 4.28 15.30 -0.76
CA GLN A 219 4.20 16.68 -0.29
C GLN A 219 2.84 17.32 -0.60
N TYR A 220 2.28 17.04 -1.79
CA TYR A 220 0.92 17.49 -2.14
C TYR A 220 -0.11 16.98 -1.14
N ILE A 221 -0.12 15.67 -0.90
CA ILE A 221 -1.06 15.04 0.04
C ILE A 221 -0.82 15.54 1.45
N ALA A 222 0.42 15.77 1.88
CA ALA A 222 0.73 16.34 3.20
C ALA A 222 0.33 17.82 3.35
N THR A 223 0.24 18.57 2.25
CA THR A 223 -0.08 20.02 2.28
C THR A 223 -1.56 20.31 2.10
N LEU A 224 -2.36 19.35 1.60
CA LEU A 224 -3.81 19.52 1.46
C LEU A 224 -4.45 19.93 2.80
N PRO A 225 -5.41 20.87 2.84
CA PRO A 225 -6.12 21.19 4.08
C PRO A 225 -6.92 19.98 4.61
N ALA A 226 -7.61 19.29 3.71
CA ALA A 226 -8.33 18.05 3.97
C ALA A 226 -8.29 17.18 2.70
N ILE A 227 -8.36 15.86 2.89
CA ILE A 227 -8.47 14.90 1.79
C ILE A 227 -9.97 14.71 1.53
N THR A 228 -10.48 15.31 0.45
CA THR A 228 -11.90 15.21 0.06
C THR A 228 -12.13 14.05 -0.91
N ASP A 229 -13.39 13.62 -1.05
CA ASP A 229 -13.78 12.58 -2.01
C ASP A 229 -13.41 12.94 -3.46
N GLU A 230 -13.43 14.23 -3.79
CA GLU A 230 -13.01 14.73 -5.10
C GLU A 230 -11.52 14.51 -5.36
N VAL A 231 -10.68 14.76 -4.35
CA VAL A 231 -9.23 14.47 -4.40
C VAL A 231 -9.03 12.98 -4.54
N LEU A 232 -9.73 12.17 -3.73
CA LEU A 232 -9.62 10.72 -3.79
C LEU A 232 -10.02 10.18 -5.17
N THR A 233 -11.15 10.64 -5.71
CA THR A 233 -11.62 10.27 -7.06
C THR A 233 -10.58 10.61 -8.14
N ALA A 234 -9.81 11.69 -7.96
CA ALA A 234 -8.75 12.09 -8.89
C ALA A 234 -7.54 11.15 -8.84
N ILE A 235 -7.09 10.76 -7.64
CA ILE A 235 -5.80 10.09 -7.46
C ILE A 235 -5.90 8.56 -7.33
N PHE A 236 -6.99 8.04 -6.80
CA PHE A 236 -7.15 6.61 -6.52
C PHE A 236 -6.99 5.70 -7.74
N PRO A 237 -7.52 6.04 -8.94
CA PRO A 237 -7.31 5.21 -10.12
C PRO A 237 -5.82 4.98 -10.41
N TYR A 238 -5.02 6.04 -10.35
CA TYR A 238 -3.58 5.98 -10.58
C TYR A 238 -2.83 5.23 -9.47
N ILE A 239 -3.24 5.43 -8.21
CA ILE A 239 -2.69 4.69 -7.07
C ILE A 239 -2.95 3.19 -7.27
N LEU A 240 -4.17 2.77 -7.60
CA LEU A 240 -4.51 1.36 -7.83
C LEU A 240 -3.70 0.78 -8.99
N ASP A 241 -3.48 1.52 -10.07
CA ASP A 241 -2.61 1.09 -11.17
C ASP A 241 -1.17 0.90 -10.71
N GLY A 242 -0.66 1.77 -9.84
CA GLY A 242 0.66 1.64 -9.24
C GLY A 242 0.78 0.47 -8.26
N LEU A 243 -0.25 0.20 -7.45
CA LEU A 243 -0.30 -0.99 -6.62
C LEU A 243 -0.32 -2.29 -7.45
N LYS A 244 -0.93 -2.27 -8.64
CA LYS A 244 -0.96 -3.41 -9.59
C LYS A 244 0.34 -3.59 -10.37
N ALA A 245 1.23 -2.59 -10.39
CA ALA A 245 2.42 -2.56 -11.24
C ALA A 245 3.56 -3.46 -10.73
N LYS A 246 3.33 -4.77 -10.65
CA LYS A 246 4.31 -5.77 -10.18
C LYS A 246 5.66 -5.73 -10.91
N ASN A 247 5.63 -5.38 -12.20
CA ASN A 247 6.82 -5.28 -13.06
C ASN A 247 7.54 -3.91 -12.93
N SER A 248 7.09 -3.02 -12.04
CA SER A 248 7.71 -1.72 -11.78
C SER A 248 7.73 -1.45 -10.27
N PRO A 249 8.64 -2.13 -9.53
CA PRO A 249 8.68 -2.06 -8.07
C PRO A 249 8.76 -0.65 -7.52
N GLU A 250 9.48 0.27 -8.18
CA GLU A 250 9.59 1.67 -7.76
C GLU A 250 8.24 2.40 -7.80
N TYR A 251 7.40 2.10 -8.80
CA TYR A 251 6.07 2.69 -8.91
C TYR A 251 5.13 2.12 -7.83
N GLN A 252 5.24 0.82 -7.56
CA GLN A 252 4.50 0.16 -6.50
C GLN A 252 4.88 0.69 -5.11
N ILE A 253 6.18 0.89 -4.84
CA ILE A 253 6.67 1.50 -3.60
C ILE A 253 6.17 2.93 -3.46
N ALA A 254 6.28 3.76 -4.51
CA ALA A 254 5.76 5.12 -4.48
C ALA A 254 4.25 5.14 -4.16
N SER A 255 3.50 4.18 -4.72
CA SER A 255 2.07 4.03 -4.45
C SER A 255 1.79 3.59 -3.02
N TYR A 256 2.59 2.69 -2.44
CA TYR A 256 2.51 2.35 -1.01
C TYR A 256 2.74 3.57 -0.14
N MET A 257 3.79 4.36 -0.41
CA MET A 257 4.08 5.58 0.36
C MET A 257 2.91 6.57 0.29
N ILE A 258 2.35 6.78 -0.90
CA ILE A 258 1.22 7.67 -1.13
C ILE A 258 -0.02 7.20 -0.35
N VAL A 259 -0.36 5.90 -0.40
CA VAL A 259 -1.49 5.34 0.36
C VAL A 259 -1.28 5.47 1.86
N SER A 260 -0.07 5.20 2.36
CA SER A 260 0.27 5.37 3.77
C SER A 260 0.09 6.83 4.24
N GLN A 261 0.43 7.80 3.39
CA GLN A 261 0.21 9.22 3.70
C GLN A 261 -1.28 9.60 3.69
N ILE A 262 -2.07 8.99 2.81
CA ILE A 262 -3.53 9.20 2.76
C ILE A 262 -4.18 8.61 4.00
N SER A 263 -3.84 7.37 4.38
CA SER A 263 -4.46 6.68 5.51
C SER A 263 -4.17 7.36 6.85
N GLU A 264 -3.05 8.06 6.99
CA GLU A 264 -2.74 8.86 8.18
C GLU A 264 -3.61 10.13 8.28
N ARG A 265 -4.07 10.65 7.13
CA ARG A 265 -4.74 11.95 7.03
C ARG A 265 -6.25 11.86 6.79
N ALA A 266 -6.76 10.69 6.46
CA ALA A 266 -8.15 10.45 6.15
C ALA A 266 -8.62 9.09 6.67
N THR A 267 -9.86 9.06 7.16
CA THR A 267 -10.57 7.81 7.44
C THR A 267 -11.08 7.23 6.12
N LEU A 268 -10.68 6.00 5.81
CA LEU A 268 -11.03 5.30 4.59
C LEU A 268 -12.24 4.40 4.85
N THR A 269 -13.16 4.35 3.89
CA THR A 269 -14.30 3.43 3.96
C THR A 269 -13.83 1.98 3.80
N MET A 270 -14.60 1.03 4.32
CA MET A 270 -14.26 -0.39 4.19
C MET A 270 -14.24 -0.85 2.71
N GLU A 271 -15.03 -0.22 1.83
CA GLU A 271 -14.95 -0.47 0.39
C GLU A 271 -13.58 -0.12 -0.20
N VAL A 272 -13.04 1.04 0.19
CA VAL A 272 -11.71 1.49 -0.22
C VAL A 272 -10.62 0.58 0.37
N LEU A 273 -10.70 0.25 1.66
CA LEU A 273 -9.76 -0.66 2.31
C LEU A 273 -9.77 -2.04 1.66
N SER A 274 -10.95 -2.58 1.34
CA SER A 274 -11.10 -3.86 0.65
C SER A 274 -10.44 -3.85 -0.73
N SER A 275 -10.64 -2.78 -1.51
CA SER A 275 -10.02 -2.58 -2.82
C SER A 275 -8.48 -2.49 -2.71
N LEU A 276 -7.97 -1.68 -1.78
CA LEU A 276 -6.54 -1.52 -1.53
C LEU A 276 -5.91 -2.84 -1.11
N PHE A 277 -6.43 -3.47 -0.06
CA PHE A 277 -5.83 -4.67 0.52
C PHE A 277 -5.82 -5.81 -0.49
N THR A 278 -6.94 -6.04 -1.19
CA THR A 278 -7.03 -7.06 -2.24
C THR A 278 -6.03 -6.80 -3.37
N THR A 279 -5.86 -5.54 -3.79
CA THR A 279 -4.92 -5.18 -4.84
C THR A 279 -3.47 -5.44 -4.39
N MET A 280 -3.13 -5.03 -3.18
CA MET A 280 -1.79 -5.18 -2.60
C MET A 280 -1.41 -6.65 -2.42
N THR A 281 -2.30 -7.47 -1.86
CA THR A 281 -2.02 -8.88 -1.57
C THR A 281 -1.97 -9.74 -2.83
N THR A 282 -2.57 -9.31 -3.95
CA THR A 282 -2.55 -10.04 -5.22
C THR A 282 -1.40 -9.64 -6.14
N SER A 283 -0.95 -8.39 -6.09
CA SER A 283 -0.05 -7.82 -7.09
C SER A 283 1.34 -7.43 -6.56
N TYR A 284 1.68 -7.80 -5.33
CA TYR A 284 2.95 -7.41 -4.71
C TYR A 284 4.18 -7.94 -5.46
N SER A 285 5.21 -7.10 -5.52
CA SER A 285 6.58 -7.47 -5.93
C SER A 285 7.44 -7.89 -4.74
N ASN A 286 7.24 -7.28 -3.58
CA ASN A 286 7.96 -7.54 -2.33
C ASN A 286 6.97 -7.66 -1.16
N ALA A 287 6.94 -8.83 -0.51
CA ALA A 287 6.00 -9.13 0.57
C ALA A 287 6.23 -8.24 1.81
N PHE A 288 7.49 -7.93 2.15
CA PHE A 288 7.80 -7.09 3.30
C PHE A 288 7.29 -5.66 3.13
N GLN A 289 7.50 -5.06 1.95
CA GLN A 289 7.02 -3.70 1.66
C GLN A 289 5.50 -3.62 1.62
N MET A 290 4.86 -4.63 1.03
CA MET A 290 3.40 -4.76 1.02
C MET A 290 2.85 -4.85 2.44
N LEU A 291 3.42 -5.74 3.27
CA LEU A 291 2.95 -5.95 4.63
C LEU A 291 3.20 -4.72 5.51
N LEU A 292 4.33 -4.03 5.34
CA LEU A 292 4.61 -2.77 6.02
C LEU A 292 3.56 -1.71 5.73
N CYS A 293 3.13 -1.59 4.47
CA CYS A 293 2.07 -0.68 4.09
C CYS A 293 0.71 -1.11 4.66
N LEU A 294 0.34 -2.39 4.61
CA LEU A 294 -0.90 -2.90 5.23
C LEU A 294 -0.94 -2.61 6.73
N VAL A 295 0.16 -2.91 7.44
CA VAL A 295 0.27 -2.64 8.89
C VAL A 295 0.11 -1.16 9.18
N HIS A 296 0.77 -0.28 8.41
CA HIS A 296 0.62 1.18 8.57
C HIS A 296 -0.82 1.63 8.34
N ILE A 297 -1.50 1.11 7.31
CA ILE A 297 -2.91 1.43 7.06
C ILE A 297 -3.76 0.99 8.25
N CYS A 298 -3.67 -0.27 8.70
CA CYS A 298 -4.44 -0.73 9.87
C CYS A 298 -4.16 0.11 11.13
N GLN A 299 -2.92 0.52 11.35
CA GLN A 299 -2.57 1.33 12.53
C GLN A 299 -3.14 2.74 12.47
N THR A 300 -3.27 3.31 11.28
CA THR A 300 -3.85 4.65 11.07
C THR A 300 -5.38 4.66 11.00
N GLN A 301 -6.02 3.52 10.74
CA GLN A 301 -7.48 3.39 10.63
C GLN A 301 -8.08 2.86 11.93
N GLU A 302 -8.58 3.77 12.79
CA GLU A 302 -9.06 3.40 14.14
C GLU A 302 -10.26 2.45 14.14
N THR A 303 -11.11 2.53 13.11
CA THR A 303 -12.32 1.71 12.96
C THR A 303 -12.06 0.40 12.22
N PHE A 304 -10.79 0.01 12.02
CA PHE A 304 -10.45 -1.22 11.33
C PHE A 304 -10.56 -2.42 12.27
N GLU A 305 -11.70 -3.13 12.19
CA GLU A 305 -12.02 -4.25 13.08
C GLU A 305 -12.05 -5.62 12.37
N GLU A 306 -12.25 -5.64 11.05
CA GLU A 306 -12.35 -6.89 10.29
C GLU A 306 -11.54 -6.83 8.99
N PHE A 307 -10.87 -7.95 8.68
CA PHE A 307 -10.07 -8.07 7.47
C PHE A 307 -10.97 -8.40 6.26
N PRO A 308 -10.82 -7.69 5.12
CA PRO A 308 -11.57 -8.03 3.90
C PRO A 308 -11.31 -9.48 3.48
N GLU A 309 -12.36 -10.29 3.34
CA GLU A 309 -12.26 -11.75 3.17
C GLU A 309 -11.33 -12.17 2.03
N ARG A 310 -11.46 -11.53 0.86
CA ARG A 310 -10.61 -11.82 -0.30
C ARG A 310 -9.14 -11.49 -0.03
N ALA A 311 -8.88 -10.34 0.60
CA ALA A 311 -7.54 -9.93 0.94
C ALA A 311 -6.91 -10.88 1.97
N PHE A 312 -7.66 -11.26 3.02
CA PHE A 312 -7.25 -12.25 4.01
C PHE A 312 -6.86 -13.57 3.33
N LYS A 313 -7.75 -14.14 2.52
CA LYS A 313 -7.52 -15.43 1.84
C LYS A 313 -6.25 -15.41 1.00
N THR A 314 -5.98 -14.30 0.30
CA THR A 314 -4.75 -14.15 -0.50
C THR A 314 -3.51 -13.95 0.35
N LEU A 315 -3.56 -13.09 1.37
CA LEU A 315 -2.44 -12.79 2.27
C LEU A 315 -2.00 -14.02 3.05
N ALA A 316 -2.96 -14.74 3.64
CA ALA A 316 -2.73 -15.93 4.43
C ALA A 316 -2.30 -17.14 3.59
N ARG A 317 -2.24 -17.03 2.25
CA ARG A 317 -1.69 -18.05 1.34
C ARG A 317 -0.32 -17.69 0.77
N ILE A 318 0.24 -16.54 1.16
CA ILE A 318 1.59 -16.15 0.74
C ILE A 318 2.61 -17.05 1.45
N ASP A 319 3.47 -17.70 0.69
CA ASP A 319 4.56 -18.52 1.21
C ASP A 319 5.50 -17.68 2.08
N GLY A 320 5.79 -18.15 3.29
CA GLY A 320 6.66 -17.44 4.23
C GLY A 320 6.06 -16.16 4.82
N ILE A 321 4.74 -15.94 4.73
CA ILE A 321 4.13 -14.72 5.29
C ILE A 321 4.35 -14.59 6.81
N SER A 322 4.39 -15.71 7.55
CA SER A 322 4.67 -15.72 8.98
C SER A 322 6.07 -15.17 9.29
N THR A 323 7.10 -15.55 8.53
CA THR A 323 8.47 -15.07 8.75
C THR A 323 8.62 -13.60 8.42
N VAL A 324 7.97 -13.14 7.34
CA VAL A 324 7.93 -11.71 6.96
C VAL A 324 7.22 -10.88 8.04
N LEU A 325 6.11 -11.38 8.57
CA LEU A 325 5.37 -10.72 9.64
C LEU A 325 6.20 -10.64 10.91
N LEU A 326 6.79 -11.73 11.38
CA LEU A 326 7.66 -11.74 12.57
C LEU A 326 8.85 -10.79 12.43
N THR A 327 9.47 -10.72 11.25
CA THR A 327 10.54 -9.75 10.96
C THR A 327 10.06 -8.30 11.10
N LEU A 328 8.79 -8.03 10.76
CA LEU A 328 8.17 -6.71 10.89
C LEU A 328 7.88 -6.39 12.36
N LEU A 329 7.35 -7.36 13.13
CA LEU A 329 7.01 -7.20 14.55
C LEU A 329 8.23 -6.84 15.42
N GLN A 330 9.42 -7.32 15.05
CA GLN A 330 10.68 -6.93 15.70
C GLN A 330 10.99 -5.43 15.64
N LYS A 331 10.41 -4.70 14.67
CA LYS A 331 10.75 -3.29 14.40
C LYS A 331 9.58 -2.34 14.54
N TYR A 332 8.34 -2.81 14.36
CA TYR A 332 7.15 -1.96 14.27
C TYR A 332 5.99 -2.53 15.08
N SER A 333 5.24 -1.64 15.74
CA SER A 333 3.98 -2.01 16.37
C SER A 333 2.93 -2.34 15.30
N ALA A 334 2.27 -3.49 15.42
CA ALA A 334 1.26 -3.95 14.45
C ALA A 334 -0.05 -4.40 15.09
N GLN A 335 -0.38 -3.97 16.31
CA GLN A 335 -1.51 -4.50 17.09
C GLN A 335 -2.86 -4.40 16.35
N ARG A 336 -3.19 -3.24 15.74
CA ARG A 336 -4.45 -3.08 14.96
C ARG A 336 -4.50 -3.91 13.68
N PHE A 337 -3.35 -4.34 13.15
CA PHE A 337 -3.30 -5.30 12.05
C PHE A 337 -3.45 -6.74 12.57
N LEU A 338 -2.71 -7.08 13.63
CA LEU A 338 -2.65 -8.43 14.19
C LEU A 338 -4.01 -8.88 14.71
N TYR A 339 -4.74 -8.04 15.44
CA TYR A 339 -6.03 -8.41 16.01
C TYR A 339 -7.01 -8.99 14.97
N PRO A 340 -7.44 -8.24 13.93
CA PRO A 340 -8.35 -8.77 12.92
C PRO A 340 -7.74 -9.89 12.09
N PHE A 341 -6.42 -9.86 11.82
CA PHE A 341 -5.77 -10.89 11.02
C PHE A 341 -5.70 -12.24 11.74
N LEU A 342 -5.34 -12.26 13.02
CA LEU A 342 -5.27 -13.49 13.82
C LEU A 342 -6.67 -14.03 14.12
N ILE A 343 -7.67 -13.17 14.35
CA ILE A 343 -9.07 -13.60 14.46
C ILE A 343 -9.54 -14.24 13.17
N ALA A 344 -9.22 -13.67 12.00
CA ALA A 344 -9.57 -14.28 10.72
C ALA A 344 -8.84 -15.64 10.51
N LEU A 345 -7.56 -15.75 10.87
CA LEU A 345 -6.84 -17.03 10.83
C LEU A 345 -7.49 -18.07 11.75
N ALA A 346 -7.90 -17.66 12.95
CA ALA A 346 -8.58 -18.52 13.91
C ALA A 346 -9.94 -18.98 13.34
N LYS A 347 -10.77 -18.03 12.87
CA LYS A 347 -12.09 -18.29 12.25
C LYS A 347 -12.03 -19.27 11.08
N HIS A 348 -10.94 -19.27 10.33
CA HIS A 348 -10.76 -20.13 9.16
C HIS A 348 -9.75 -21.28 9.40
N SER A 349 -9.31 -21.53 10.65
CA SER A 349 -8.22 -22.48 10.94
C SER A 349 -8.49 -23.90 10.42
N GLY A 350 -9.77 -24.32 10.41
CA GLY A 350 -10.18 -25.63 9.91
C GLY A 350 -10.14 -25.77 8.38
N GLU A 351 -10.21 -24.66 7.64
CA GLU A 351 -10.38 -24.67 6.18
C GLU A 351 -9.09 -25.00 5.44
N HIS A 352 -7.94 -24.51 5.90
CA HIS A 352 -6.67 -24.60 5.17
C HIS A 352 -5.47 -24.76 6.10
N GLU A 353 -4.54 -25.67 5.76
CA GLU A 353 -3.36 -25.97 6.60
C GLU A 353 -2.49 -24.74 6.85
N ASN A 354 -2.32 -23.90 5.82
CA ASN A 354 -1.52 -22.68 5.97
C ASN A 354 -2.11 -21.69 6.98
N TYR A 355 -3.43 -21.69 7.21
CA TYR A 355 -4.05 -20.74 8.16
C TYR A 355 -3.70 -21.12 9.60
N SER A 356 -3.89 -22.40 9.95
CA SER A 356 -3.43 -22.92 11.24
C SER A 356 -1.91 -22.83 11.40
N PHE A 357 -1.14 -23.08 10.34
CA PHE A 357 0.32 -22.97 10.38
C PHE A 357 0.78 -21.55 10.71
N VAL A 358 0.31 -20.54 9.96
CA VAL A 358 0.66 -19.13 10.18
C VAL A 358 0.26 -18.69 11.59
N LEU A 359 -0.95 -19.05 12.04
CA LEU A 359 -1.42 -18.72 13.39
C LEU A 359 -0.54 -19.34 14.47
N ASN A 360 -0.23 -20.63 14.35
CA ASN A 360 0.62 -21.35 15.30
C ASN A 360 2.03 -20.77 15.35
N THR A 361 2.62 -20.43 14.20
CA THR A 361 3.96 -19.82 14.15
C THR A 361 3.98 -18.49 14.90
N ILE A 362 2.99 -17.62 14.66
CA ILE A 362 2.93 -16.31 15.31
C ILE A 362 2.71 -16.45 16.82
N LEU A 363 1.79 -17.32 17.25
CA LEU A 363 1.51 -17.58 18.67
C LEU A 363 2.76 -18.09 19.41
N LYS A 364 3.59 -18.92 18.76
CA LYS A 364 4.81 -19.48 19.38
C LYS A 364 5.97 -18.49 19.45
N GLU A 365 6.13 -17.65 18.44
CA GLU A 365 7.35 -16.85 18.26
C GLU A 365 7.23 -15.42 18.81
N GLU A 366 6.02 -14.90 19.01
CA GLU A 366 5.79 -13.53 19.47
C GLU A 366 5.03 -13.49 20.80
N HIS A 367 5.39 -12.58 21.71
CA HIS A 367 4.60 -12.30 22.91
C HIS A 367 3.44 -11.34 22.58
N LEU A 368 2.27 -11.92 22.33
CA LEU A 368 1.08 -11.14 21.96
C LEU A 368 0.39 -10.53 23.19
N PRO A 369 -0.24 -9.34 23.06
CA PRO A 369 -1.09 -8.78 24.10
C PRO A 369 -2.27 -9.71 24.44
N SER A 370 -2.60 -9.81 25.72
CA SER A 370 -3.72 -10.60 26.26
C SER A 370 -5.05 -10.34 25.53
N SER A 371 -5.34 -9.10 25.13
CA SER A 371 -6.55 -8.76 24.37
C SER A 371 -6.65 -9.48 23.01
N ILE A 372 -5.53 -9.65 22.32
CA ILE A 372 -5.49 -10.36 21.02
C ILE A 372 -5.65 -11.85 21.25
N VAL A 373 -4.90 -12.39 22.22
CA VAL A 373 -4.92 -13.81 22.55
C VAL A 373 -6.31 -14.25 23.02
N HIS A 374 -6.94 -13.48 23.91
CA HIS A 374 -8.31 -13.72 24.37
C HIS A 374 -9.31 -13.74 23.21
N GLY A 375 -9.18 -12.82 22.25
CA GLY A 375 -10.01 -12.81 21.03
C GLY A 375 -9.82 -14.07 20.18
N VAL A 376 -8.57 -14.53 20.01
CA VAL A 376 -8.25 -15.78 19.30
C VAL A 376 -8.82 -16.99 20.05
N CYS A 377 -8.63 -17.08 21.38
CA CYS A 377 -9.20 -18.13 22.22
C CYS A 377 -10.72 -18.20 22.05
N SER A 378 -11.41 -17.07 22.23
CA SER A 378 -12.87 -16.97 22.09
C SER A 378 -13.34 -17.45 20.70
N THR A 379 -12.64 -17.04 19.64
CA THR A 379 -12.98 -17.43 18.26
C THR A 379 -12.81 -18.94 18.02
N VAL A 380 -11.72 -19.54 18.50
CA VAL A 380 -11.49 -20.99 18.38
C VAL A 380 -12.54 -21.79 19.15
N LEU A 381 -12.92 -21.32 20.35
CA LEU A 381 -13.98 -21.92 21.14
C LEU A 381 -15.35 -21.83 20.44
N ASP A 382 -15.66 -20.69 19.82
CA ASP A 382 -16.92 -20.50 19.08
C ASP A 382 -17.01 -21.40 17.85
N LEU A 383 -15.93 -21.56 17.09
CA LEU A 383 -15.88 -22.51 15.97
C LEU A 383 -16.18 -23.93 16.42
N TYR A 384 -15.59 -24.33 17.54
CA TYR A 384 -15.83 -25.65 18.09
C TYR A 384 -17.30 -25.87 18.47
N LEU A 385 -17.90 -24.89 19.16
CA LEU A 385 -19.31 -24.97 19.53
C LEU A 385 -20.22 -25.05 18.30
N ALA A 386 -19.87 -24.33 17.24
CA ALA A 386 -20.59 -24.40 15.97
C ALA A 386 -20.47 -25.78 15.28
N GLU A 387 -19.27 -26.39 15.26
CA GLU A 387 -19.07 -27.74 14.72
C GLU A 387 -19.88 -28.78 15.51
N ARG A 388 -19.90 -28.70 16.84
CA ARG A 388 -20.67 -29.63 17.71
C ARG A 388 -22.17 -29.45 17.63
N ALA A 389 -22.63 -28.22 17.42
CA ALA A 389 -24.04 -27.96 17.20
C ALA A 389 -24.55 -28.61 15.90
N GLN A 390 -23.66 -28.81 14.91
CA GLN A 390 -23.98 -29.47 13.65
C GLN A 390 -23.86 -30.99 13.73
N ASP A 391 -22.81 -31.51 14.36
CA ASP A 391 -22.58 -32.96 14.53
C ASP A 391 -21.95 -33.25 15.91
N GLU A 392 -22.75 -33.85 16.81
CA GLU A 392 -22.30 -34.20 18.16
C GLU A 392 -21.18 -35.25 18.16
N THR A 393 -21.00 -36.00 17.08
CA THR A 393 -20.02 -37.08 16.93
C THR A 393 -18.77 -36.69 16.15
N ALA A 394 -18.76 -35.54 15.49
CA ALA A 394 -17.61 -35.08 14.71
C ALA A 394 -16.35 -34.93 15.58
N GLU A 395 -15.25 -35.53 15.12
CA GLU A 395 -13.92 -35.28 15.68
C GLU A 395 -13.50 -33.86 15.32
N MET A 396 -12.86 -33.17 16.28
CA MET A 396 -12.43 -31.79 16.05
C MET A 396 -11.40 -31.77 14.92
N ASN A 397 -11.51 -30.79 14.04
CA ASN A 397 -10.54 -30.60 12.97
C ASN A 397 -9.12 -30.53 13.56
N TYR A 398 -8.23 -31.44 13.14
CA TYR A 398 -6.85 -31.53 13.67
C TYR A 398 -6.07 -30.21 13.56
N LYS A 399 -6.42 -29.36 12.59
CA LYS A 399 -5.83 -28.02 12.41
C LYS A 399 -6.26 -27.08 13.53
N THR A 400 -7.55 -27.06 13.86
CA THR A 400 -8.09 -26.28 14.98
C THR A 400 -7.60 -26.82 16.33
N LEU A 401 -7.51 -28.16 16.47
CA LEU A 401 -6.83 -28.82 17.60
C LEU A 401 -5.41 -28.30 17.80
N SER A 402 -4.62 -28.22 16.73
CA SER A 402 -3.24 -27.75 16.83
C SER A 402 -3.15 -26.33 17.37
N VAL A 403 -4.08 -25.44 17.00
CA VAL A 403 -4.14 -24.07 17.50
C VAL A 403 -4.46 -24.06 19.00
N LEU A 404 -5.44 -24.86 19.42
CA LEU A 404 -5.79 -24.99 20.83
C LEU A 404 -4.61 -25.52 21.67
N THR A 405 -3.87 -26.50 21.17
CA THR A 405 -2.66 -27.01 21.83
C THR A 405 -1.63 -25.90 22.03
N VAL A 406 -1.39 -25.07 21.01
CA VAL A 406 -0.44 -23.94 21.12
C VAL A 406 -0.92 -22.89 22.13
N LEU A 407 -2.21 -22.58 22.14
CA LEU A 407 -2.81 -21.66 23.13
C LEU A 407 -2.69 -22.23 24.55
N HIS A 408 -2.91 -23.53 24.72
CA HIS A 408 -2.76 -24.19 26.01
C HIS A 408 -1.31 -24.13 26.52
N GLU A 409 -0.34 -24.46 25.66
CA GLU A 409 1.08 -24.49 26.01
C GLU A 409 1.65 -23.09 26.32
N ASN A 410 1.23 -22.06 25.58
CA ASN A 410 1.88 -20.73 25.62
C ASN A 410 1.02 -19.62 26.25
N TYR A 411 -0.30 -19.79 26.30
CA TYR A 411 -1.27 -18.75 26.69
C TYR A 411 -2.38 -19.26 27.61
N SER A 412 -2.02 -20.17 28.50
CA SER A 412 -2.95 -20.81 29.45
C SER A 412 -3.87 -19.87 30.23
N GLN A 413 -3.36 -18.73 30.71
CA GLN A 413 -4.16 -17.77 31.50
C GLN A 413 -5.24 -17.09 30.65
N ASP A 414 -4.91 -16.69 29.42
CA ASP A 414 -5.88 -16.08 28.49
C ASP A 414 -6.91 -17.11 28.02
N LEU A 415 -6.48 -18.36 27.82
CA LEU A 415 -7.39 -19.46 27.51
C LEU A 415 -8.36 -19.73 28.66
N ASP A 416 -7.88 -19.76 29.91
CA ASP A 416 -8.73 -19.88 31.10
C ASP A 416 -9.75 -18.74 31.19
N ALA A 417 -9.31 -17.50 30.98
CA ALA A 417 -10.19 -16.34 31.00
C ALA A 417 -11.30 -16.42 29.93
N ALA A 418 -10.94 -16.83 28.70
CA ALA A 418 -11.91 -17.02 27.61
C ALA A 418 -12.89 -18.16 27.90
N LEU A 419 -12.41 -19.30 28.43
CA LEU A 419 -13.25 -20.42 28.85
C LEU A 419 -14.22 -20.00 29.95
N GLN A 420 -13.74 -19.29 30.97
CA GLN A 420 -14.55 -18.83 32.08
C GLN A 420 -15.64 -17.86 31.62
N GLN A 421 -15.30 -16.94 30.72
CA GLN A 421 -16.28 -16.02 30.14
C GLN A 421 -17.38 -16.78 29.39
N LYS A 422 -17.03 -17.75 28.55
CA LYS A 422 -18.03 -18.57 27.82
C LYS A 422 -18.89 -19.44 28.75
N LEU A 423 -18.30 -19.97 29.84
CA LEU A 423 -19.03 -20.71 30.86
C LEU A 423 -19.97 -19.81 31.67
N SER A 424 -19.58 -18.57 31.98
CA SER A 424 -20.46 -17.61 32.65
C SER A 424 -21.58 -17.11 31.75
N ASP A 425 -21.29 -16.79 30.48
CA ASP A 425 -22.29 -16.31 29.52
C ASP A 425 -23.37 -17.37 29.25
N SER A 426 -23.03 -18.65 29.43
CA SER A 426 -23.99 -19.76 29.30
C SER A 426 -24.76 -20.09 30.58
N LYS A 427 -24.51 -19.41 31.71
CA LYS A 427 -25.29 -19.60 32.96
C LYS A 427 -26.73 -19.10 32.83
N ASP A 428 -26.96 -18.04 32.06
CA ASP A 428 -28.31 -17.50 31.82
C ASP A 428 -29.17 -18.42 30.92
N GLU A 429 -28.54 -19.41 30.29
CA GLU A 429 -29.20 -20.46 29.51
C GLU A 429 -28.86 -21.86 30.07
N GLU A 430 -29.07 -22.10 31.37
CA GLU A 430 -28.72 -23.33 32.13
C GLU A 430 -29.28 -24.66 31.54
N HIS A 431 -30.11 -24.60 30.49
CA HIS A 431 -30.66 -25.73 29.73
C HIS A 431 -30.29 -25.75 28.23
N SER A 432 -29.37 -24.90 27.81
CA SER A 432 -28.92 -24.81 26.42
C SER A 432 -27.94 -25.93 26.08
N LYS A 433 -28.18 -26.61 24.95
CA LYS A 433 -27.29 -27.67 24.41
C LYS A 433 -25.83 -27.20 24.32
N THR A 434 -25.64 -25.89 24.10
CA THR A 434 -24.35 -25.20 24.05
C THR A 434 -23.53 -25.37 25.33
N HIS A 435 -24.15 -25.28 26.51
CA HIS A 435 -23.46 -25.45 27.80
C HIS A 435 -22.99 -26.90 28.00
N SER A 436 -23.85 -27.87 27.66
CA SER A 436 -23.51 -29.30 27.66
C SER A 436 -22.35 -29.61 26.72
N HIS A 437 -22.39 -29.07 25.49
CA HIS A 437 -21.37 -29.29 24.48
C HIS A 437 -20.03 -28.66 24.91
N LEU A 438 -20.04 -27.42 25.40
CA LEU A 438 -18.86 -26.73 25.94
C LEU A 438 -18.26 -27.52 27.11
N TYR A 439 -19.07 -27.95 28.06
CA TYR A 439 -18.58 -28.72 29.21
C TYR A 439 -17.98 -30.06 28.79
N SER A 440 -18.65 -30.80 27.88
CA SER A 440 -18.16 -32.08 27.36
C SER A 440 -16.84 -31.95 26.58
N PHE A 441 -16.65 -30.80 25.93
CA PHE A 441 -15.43 -30.46 25.20
C PHE A 441 -14.27 -30.20 26.13
N ILE A 442 -14.43 -29.25 27.06
CA ILE A 442 -13.34 -28.87 27.94
C ILE A 442 -12.95 -30.09 28.77
N ALA A 443 -13.93 -30.90 29.19
CA ALA A 443 -13.67 -32.16 29.89
C ALA A 443 -12.93 -33.21 29.05
N LYS A 444 -13.05 -33.23 27.71
CA LYS A 444 -12.31 -34.13 26.82
C LYS A 444 -10.96 -33.58 26.39
N ALA A 445 -10.90 -32.32 25.94
CA ALA A 445 -9.72 -31.66 25.42
C ALA A 445 -8.70 -31.34 26.52
N PHE A 446 -9.19 -31.04 27.73
CA PHE A 446 -8.38 -30.67 28.88
C PHE A 446 -8.50 -31.68 30.02
N ASN A 447 -8.86 -32.94 29.71
CA ASN A 447 -8.93 -33.98 30.74
C ASN A 447 -7.56 -34.15 31.40
N GLY A 448 -7.52 -34.04 32.72
CA GLY A 448 -6.27 -34.18 33.46
C GLY A 448 -5.30 -33.00 33.28
N THR A 449 -5.76 -31.85 32.78
CA THR A 449 -5.02 -30.59 32.78
C THR A 449 -5.68 -29.58 33.73
N ARG A 450 -4.99 -28.46 34.01
CA ARG A 450 -5.52 -27.40 34.91
C ARG A 450 -6.79 -26.72 34.39
N HIS A 451 -7.11 -26.88 33.11
CA HIS A 451 -8.29 -26.30 32.47
C HIS A 451 -9.50 -27.23 32.52
N GLN A 452 -9.37 -28.44 33.08
CA GLN A 452 -10.51 -29.36 33.23
C GLN A 452 -11.67 -28.64 33.94
N PRO A 453 -12.89 -28.64 33.38
CA PRO A 453 -14.00 -27.95 33.99
C PRO A 453 -14.56 -28.81 35.13
N LEU A 454 -15.10 -28.20 36.19
CA LEU A 454 -15.80 -28.91 37.26
C LEU A 454 -17.31 -28.61 37.17
N LYS A 455 -18.15 -29.64 37.12
CA LYS A 455 -19.61 -29.48 36.94
C LYS A 455 -20.20 -28.73 38.12
N GLU A 456 -19.67 -29.01 39.30
CA GLU A 456 -20.18 -28.50 40.57
C GLU A 456 -19.89 -27.01 40.77
N SER A 457 -18.81 -26.49 40.18
CA SER A 457 -18.41 -25.08 40.33
C SER A 457 -18.59 -24.24 39.06
N ASN A 458 -18.89 -24.88 37.93
CA ASN A 458 -19.06 -24.25 36.63
C ASN A 458 -17.90 -23.28 36.27
N THR A 459 -16.68 -23.73 36.56
CA THR A 459 -15.41 -23.04 36.33
C THR A 459 -14.29 -24.07 36.14
N THR A 460 -13.11 -23.64 35.68
CA THR A 460 -11.94 -24.52 35.47
C THR A 460 -11.32 -24.99 36.79
N LEU A 461 -10.55 -26.09 36.77
CA LEU A 461 -9.85 -26.63 37.94
C LEU A 461 -8.91 -25.58 38.56
N PHE A 462 -8.17 -24.84 37.74
CA PHE A 462 -7.29 -23.75 38.18
C PHE A 462 -8.03 -22.70 39.04
N LEU A 463 -9.17 -22.22 38.55
CA LEU A 463 -9.98 -21.23 39.24
C LEU A 463 -10.71 -21.83 40.45
N SER A 464 -11.15 -23.09 40.35
CA SER A 464 -11.86 -23.79 41.43
C SER A 464 -10.99 -24.02 42.65
N VAL A 465 -9.69 -24.34 42.45
CA VAL A 465 -8.73 -24.45 43.55
C VAL A 465 -8.61 -23.14 44.32
N ASN A 466 -8.73 -22.00 43.64
CA ASN A 466 -8.58 -20.66 44.21
C ASN A 466 -9.92 -19.96 44.52
N HIS A 467 -11.03 -20.71 44.53
CA HIS A 467 -12.36 -20.13 44.67
C HIS A 467 -12.61 -19.54 46.08
N PRO A 468 -13.37 -18.43 46.22
CA PRO A 468 -13.70 -17.87 47.54
C PRO A 468 -14.46 -18.84 48.45
N GLU A 469 -15.29 -19.70 47.87
CA GLU A 469 -16.09 -20.70 48.60
C GLU A 469 -15.31 -21.99 48.87
N ALA A 470 -15.19 -22.37 50.15
CA ALA A 470 -14.43 -23.54 50.58
C ALA A 470 -14.99 -24.88 50.05
N SER A 471 -16.31 -24.97 49.83
CA SER A 471 -16.97 -26.15 49.25
C SER A 471 -16.41 -26.48 47.85
N ILE A 472 -16.25 -25.45 47.02
CA ILE A 472 -15.72 -25.55 45.65
C ILE A 472 -14.23 -25.87 45.66
N ARG A 473 -13.46 -25.23 46.55
CA ARG A 473 -12.04 -25.55 46.73
C ARG A 473 -11.82 -27.02 47.11
N LEU A 474 -12.63 -27.55 48.03
CA LEU A 474 -12.55 -28.95 48.45
C LEU A 474 -12.83 -29.93 47.30
N ILE A 475 -13.82 -29.64 46.46
CA ILE A 475 -14.13 -30.45 45.26
C ILE A 475 -12.94 -30.41 44.29
N ALA A 476 -12.35 -29.24 44.08
CA ALA A 476 -11.19 -29.07 43.21
C ALA A 476 -9.97 -29.86 43.69
N VAL A 477 -9.65 -29.80 44.99
CA VAL A 477 -8.52 -30.55 45.58
C VAL A 477 -8.76 -32.07 45.50
N LYS A 478 -9.99 -32.54 45.74
CA LYS A 478 -10.34 -33.96 45.55
C LYS A 478 -10.11 -34.41 44.12
N LYS A 479 -10.59 -33.63 43.14
CA LYS A 479 -10.39 -33.93 41.72
C LYS A 479 -8.91 -33.95 41.36
N LEU A 480 -8.13 -33.01 41.88
CA LEU A 480 -6.68 -32.94 41.67
C LEU A 480 -5.99 -34.20 42.22
N GLY A 481 -6.43 -34.70 43.37
CA GLY A 481 -5.97 -35.98 43.93
C GLY A 481 -6.36 -37.22 43.11
N GLU A 482 -7.53 -37.22 42.45
CA GLU A 482 -7.93 -38.29 41.51
C GLU A 482 -7.03 -38.30 40.27
N ILE A 483 -6.80 -37.13 39.66
CA ILE A 483 -5.95 -36.94 38.48
C ILE A 483 -4.52 -37.44 38.76
N LEU A 484 -3.96 -37.10 39.92
CA LEU A 484 -2.63 -37.55 40.33
C LEU A 484 -2.54 -39.06 40.55
N LYS A 485 -3.63 -39.74 40.94
CA LYS A 485 -3.67 -41.20 41.10
C LYS A 485 -3.80 -41.95 39.78
N GLU A 486 -4.44 -41.34 38.78
CA GLU A 486 -4.68 -41.96 37.47
C GLU A 486 -3.40 -42.07 36.61
N ASN A 487 -2.31 -41.36 36.96
CA ASN A 487 -0.94 -41.47 36.41
C ASN A 487 -0.82 -41.39 34.86
N THR A 488 -1.89 -41.00 34.17
CA THR A 488 -2.03 -40.96 32.71
C THR A 488 -2.23 -39.52 32.19
N SER A 489 -2.51 -38.59 33.09
CA SER A 489 -2.74 -37.18 32.81
C SER A 489 -1.46 -36.35 32.80
N GLU A 490 -1.48 -35.23 32.06
CA GLU A 490 -0.38 -34.26 32.00
C GLU A 490 0.07 -33.76 33.38
N LEU A 491 -0.87 -33.45 34.27
CA LEU A 491 -0.57 -32.99 35.63
C LEU A 491 0.06 -34.05 36.54
N ALA A 492 -0.09 -35.33 36.19
CA ALA A 492 0.53 -36.45 36.92
C ALA A 492 1.90 -36.84 36.35
N ASN A 493 2.31 -36.25 35.22
CA ASN A 493 3.59 -36.55 34.59
C ASN A 493 4.75 -35.96 35.43
N PRO A 494 5.71 -36.78 35.91
CA PRO A 494 6.84 -36.32 36.71
C PRO A 494 7.75 -35.32 35.98
N ASN A 495 7.74 -35.33 34.64
CA ASN A 495 8.52 -34.42 33.81
C ASN A 495 7.73 -33.15 33.40
N ASN A 496 6.52 -32.95 33.94
CA ASN A 496 5.75 -31.75 33.66
C ASN A 496 6.48 -30.52 34.23
N LYS A 497 6.61 -29.47 33.41
CA LYS A 497 7.21 -28.19 33.80
C LYS A 497 6.20 -27.25 34.46
N ASP A 498 4.90 -27.55 34.37
CA ASP A 498 3.84 -26.77 35.01
C ASP A 498 3.94 -26.91 36.53
N THR A 499 4.13 -25.79 37.23
CA THR A 499 4.18 -25.75 38.69
C THR A 499 2.80 -25.73 39.34
N PHE A 500 1.72 -25.70 38.54
CA PHE A 500 0.35 -25.58 39.00
C PHE A 500 0.02 -26.53 40.15
N VAL A 501 0.22 -27.85 40.01
CA VAL A 501 -0.12 -28.83 41.06
C VAL A 501 0.60 -28.52 42.36
N ARG A 502 1.91 -28.27 42.28
CA ARG A 502 2.74 -28.00 43.45
C ARG A 502 2.28 -26.72 44.14
N ASP A 503 2.12 -25.65 43.38
CA ASP A 503 1.79 -24.32 43.91
C ASP A 503 0.35 -24.30 44.45
N ALA A 504 -0.58 -24.98 43.77
CA ALA A 504 -1.96 -25.20 44.22
C ALA A 504 -2.00 -25.92 45.58
N LEU A 505 -1.35 -27.08 45.69
CA LEU A 505 -1.36 -27.86 46.92
C LEU A 505 -0.66 -27.12 48.06
N LEU A 506 0.49 -26.48 47.80
CA LEU A 506 1.18 -25.64 48.79
C LEU A 506 0.29 -24.51 49.31
N ALA A 507 -0.45 -23.85 48.43
CA ALA A 507 -1.40 -22.80 48.81
C ALA A 507 -2.62 -23.33 49.57
N ARG A 508 -2.96 -24.62 49.44
CA ARG A 508 -4.08 -25.27 50.14
C ARG A 508 -3.68 -25.96 51.45
N ILE A 509 -2.40 -26.20 51.71
CA ILE A 509 -1.91 -26.59 53.04
C ILE A 509 -2.18 -25.48 54.08
N GLN A 510 -2.18 -24.22 53.64
CA GLN A 510 -2.46 -23.05 54.46
C GLN A 510 -3.92 -22.57 54.34
N ASP A 511 -4.84 -23.42 53.88
CA ASP A 511 -6.25 -23.06 53.71
C ASP A 511 -6.94 -22.86 55.08
N ASP A 512 -7.95 -21.98 55.08
CA ASP A 512 -8.76 -21.64 56.26
C ASP A 512 -9.79 -22.72 56.63
N ASP A 513 -10.09 -23.67 55.73
CA ASP A 513 -10.96 -24.81 56.00
C ASP A 513 -10.17 -26.10 56.28
N GLU A 514 -10.29 -26.65 57.49
CA GLU A 514 -9.59 -27.87 57.92
C GLU A 514 -9.82 -29.08 56.99
N ARG A 515 -10.99 -29.16 56.34
CA ARG A 515 -11.33 -30.29 55.45
C ARG A 515 -10.48 -30.27 54.19
N ILE A 516 -10.07 -29.09 53.73
CA ILE A 516 -9.19 -28.92 52.57
C ILE A 516 -7.77 -29.29 52.97
N VAL A 517 -7.30 -28.81 54.13
CA VAL A 517 -5.96 -29.12 54.65
C VAL A 517 -5.76 -30.63 54.86
N LEU A 518 -6.79 -31.34 55.34
CA LEU A 518 -6.76 -32.81 55.51
C LEU A 518 -6.80 -33.57 54.18
N GLN A 519 -7.30 -32.95 53.11
CA GLN A 519 -7.45 -33.58 51.79
C GLN A 519 -6.19 -33.44 50.92
N VAL A 520 -5.39 -32.39 51.15
CA VAL A 520 -4.05 -32.19 50.60
C VAL A 520 -3.05 -33.12 51.29
#